data_AF-A0A941CTW1-F1
#
_entry.id   AF-A0A941CTW1-F1
#
_cell.length_a   1.000
_cell.length_b   1.000
_cell.length_c   1.000
_cell.angle_alpha   90.00
_cell.angle_beta   90.00
_cell.angle_gamma   90.00
#
_symmetry.space_group_name_H-M   'P 1'
#
loop_
_entity.id
_entity.type
_entity.pdbx_description
1 polymer ?
#
loop_
_entity_poly.entity_id
_entity_poly.type
_entity_poly.pdbx_seq_one_letter_code
_entity_poly.pdbx_strand_id
1 'polypeptide(L)'
;MVKQNSVKTNPWTAMLWGFLAFLLSGLLASVIIWRFDNYVLGTIITGALGGLLLGLFTRQRGSLSKFAMGGGFGMPIALFLTFALLEGLGSLIFRSDASVSISTVSDILAIILFGAFFGLIFGIVVYGKKAAGTFLLTGGLLAIPFGIFVGLMNANEGMQKSIEEVISLGGIIDLNFFAMALAIGLGAGLGVGLYASSKSK
;
A
#
# COMPACT_ATOMS: atom_id res chain seq x y z
N MET A 1 -13.49 -4.97 -26.56
CA MET A 1 -12.23 -4.32 -26.11
C MET A 1 -12.45 -2.81 -26.08
N VAL A 2 -12.68 -2.24 -24.89
CA VAL A 2 -12.77 -0.77 -24.76
C VAL A 2 -11.37 -0.20 -24.94
N LYS A 3 -11.19 0.64 -25.97
CA LYS A 3 -9.95 1.39 -26.21
C LYS A 3 -9.76 2.34 -25.02
N GLN A 4 -8.88 2.00 -24.08
CA GLN A 4 -8.48 2.94 -23.03
C GLN A 4 -7.75 4.09 -23.71
N ASN A 5 -8.40 5.25 -23.80
CA ASN A 5 -7.73 6.51 -24.15
C ASN A 5 -6.78 6.83 -22.99
N SER A 6 -5.55 6.33 -23.06
CA SER A 6 -4.52 6.61 -22.06
C SER A 6 -4.14 8.08 -22.18
N VAL A 7 -4.71 8.91 -21.31
CA VAL A 7 -4.21 10.27 -21.09
C VAL A 7 -2.73 10.13 -20.71
N LYS A 8 -1.84 10.80 -21.45
CA LYS A 8 -0.40 10.89 -21.09
C LYS A 8 -0.32 11.45 -19.67
N THR A 9 -0.05 10.57 -18.71
CA THR A 9 0.05 10.94 -17.30
C THR A 9 1.52 10.85 -16.93
N ASN A 10 2.12 11.96 -16.49
CA ASN A 10 3.51 11.98 -16.07
C ASN A 10 3.67 11.07 -14.83
N PRO A 11 4.65 10.14 -14.79
CA PRO A 11 4.91 9.25 -13.66
C PRO A 11 4.96 9.95 -12.30
N TRP A 12 5.60 11.11 -12.23
CA TRP A 12 5.72 11.89 -10.99
C TRP A 12 4.37 12.44 -10.52
N THR A 13 3.56 12.96 -11.46
CA THR A 13 2.22 13.45 -11.12
C THR A 13 1.29 12.31 -10.69
N ALA A 14 1.39 11.14 -11.34
CA ALA A 14 0.60 9.98 -10.97
C ALA A 14 0.98 9.45 -9.59
N MET A 15 2.27 9.47 -9.24
CA MET A 15 2.77 9.14 -7.90
C MET A 15 2.19 10.07 -6.82
N LEU A 16 2.21 11.39 -7.05
CA LEU A 16 1.59 12.36 -6.13
C LEU A 16 0.08 12.15 -5.98
N TRP A 17 -0.62 11.85 -7.07
CA TRP A 17 -2.04 11.51 -7.01
C TRP A 17 -2.30 10.23 -6.22
N GLY A 18 -1.43 9.23 -6.36
CA GLY A 18 -1.50 8.00 -5.57
C GLY A 18 -1.27 8.25 -4.09
N PHE A 19 -0.28 9.08 -3.74
CA PHE A 19 -0.07 9.52 -2.36
C PHE A 19 -1.32 10.19 -1.78
N LEU A 20 -1.87 11.19 -2.47
CA LEU A 20 -3.07 11.91 -1.99
C LEU A 20 -4.30 11.01 -1.87
N ALA A 21 -4.51 10.10 -2.83
CA ALA A 21 -5.64 9.16 -2.81
C ALA A 21 -5.57 8.22 -1.60
N PHE A 22 -4.40 7.67 -1.32
CA PHE A 22 -4.22 6.75 -0.20
C PHE A 22 -4.05 7.45 1.15
N LEU A 23 -3.59 8.69 1.17
CA LEU A 23 -3.64 9.55 2.35
C LEU A 23 -5.09 9.75 2.80
N LEU A 24 -5.97 10.20 1.90
CA LEU A 24 -7.37 10.47 2.23
C LEU A 24 -8.13 9.21 2.64
N SER A 25 -7.95 8.11 1.89
CA SER A 25 -8.62 6.85 2.22
C SER A 25 -8.06 6.18 3.47
N GLY A 26 -6.74 6.27 3.70
CA GLY A 26 -6.08 5.80 4.91
C GLY A 26 -6.59 6.52 6.15
N LEU A 27 -6.67 7.85 6.12
CA LEU A 27 -7.24 8.65 7.21
C LEU A 27 -8.68 8.23 7.55
N LEU A 28 -9.52 8.04 6.52
CA LEU A 28 -10.91 7.61 6.72
C LEU A 28 -11.00 6.20 7.31
N ALA A 29 -10.18 5.27 6.82
CA ALA A 29 -10.16 3.91 7.33
C ALA A 29 -9.60 3.82 8.75
N SER A 30 -8.66 4.68 9.14
CA SER A 30 -8.19 4.75 10.53
C SER A 30 -9.34 5.07 11.50
N VAL A 31 -10.24 6.00 11.14
CA VAL A 31 -11.45 6.28 11.93
C VAL A 31 -12.36 5.05 12.03
N ILE A 32 -12.44 4.25 10.97
CA ILE A 32 -13.26 3.03 10.93
C ILE A 32 -12.63 1.91 11.76
N ILE A 33 -11.31 1.70 11.64
CA ILE A 33 -10.57 0.72 12.46
C ILE A 33 -10.76 1.07 13.94
N TRP A 34 -10.56 2.34 14.32
CA TRP A 34 -10.79 2.79 15.68
C TRP A 34 -12.22 2.52 16.17
N ARG A 35 -13.23 2.68 15.30
CA ARG A 35 -14.63 2.50 15.68
C ARG A 35 -15.08 1.04 15.79
N PHE A 36 -14.57 0.17 14.93
CA PHE A 36 -15.06 -1.20 14.74
C PHE A 36 -14.04 -2.29 15.11
N ASP A 37 -12.81 -1.90 15.45
CA ASP A 37 -11.68 -2.79 15.76
C ASP A 37 -11.47 -3.89 14.70
N ASN A 38 -11.69 -3.53 13.43
CA ASN A 38 -11.65 -4.48 12.32
C ASN A 38 -10.67 -4.03 11.23
N TYR A 39 -9.47 -4.58 11.34
CA TYR A 39 -8.36 -4.32 10.43
C TYR A 39 -8.63 -4.76 8.99
N VAL A 40 -9.29 -5.90 8.79
CA VAL A 40 -9.65 -6.39 7.46
C VAL A 40 -10.62 -5.43 6.78
N LEU A 41 -11.63 -4.95 7.51
CA LEU A 41 -12.55 -3.93 7.02
C LEU A 41 -11.81 -2.63 6.67
N GLY A 42 -10.88 -2.21 7.52
CA GLY A 42 -10.01 -1.06 7.26
C GLY A 42 -9.23 -1.20 5.94
N THR A 43 -8.58 -2.34 5.70
CA THR A 43 -7.86 -2.59 4.44
C THR A 43 -8.76 -2.58 3.21
N ILE A 44 -9.96 -3.17 3.30
CA ILE A 44 -10.92 -3.18 2.18
C ILE A 44 -11.32 -1.74 1.84
N ILE A 45 -11.61 -0.92 2.85
CA ILE A 45 -12.09 0.45 2.65
C ILE A 45 -10.97 1.35 2.14
N THR A 46 -9.77 1.31 2.74
CA THR A 46 -8.59 2.05 2.24
C THR A 46 -8.28 1.64 0.81
N GLY A 47 -8.22 0.33 0.54
CA GLY A 47 -7.94 -0.19 -0.78
C GLY A 47 -8.97 0.27 -1.81
N ALA A 48 -10.26 0.06 -1.54
CA ALA A 48 -11.33 0.38 -2.47
C ALA A 48 -11.43 1.88 -2.75
N LEU A 49 -11.42 2.71 -1.70
CA LEU A 49 -11.50 4.17 -1.84
C LEU A 49 -10.21 4.76 -2.41
N GLY A 50 -9.04 4.31 -1.94
CA GLY A 50 -7.74 4.76 -2.44
C GLY A 50 -7.57 4.41 -3.92
N GLY A 51 -7.93 3.19 -4.31
CA GLY A 51 -7.97 2.78 -5.71
C GLY A 51 -8.91 3.64 -6.54
N LEU A 52 -10.16 3.83 -6.07
CA LEU A 52 -11.16 4.66 -6.76
C LEU A 52 -10.69 6.11 -6.94
N LEU A 53 -10.17 6.74 -5.88
CA LEU A 53 -9.64 8.10 -5.90
C LEU A 53 -8.43 8.22 -6.84
N LEU A 54 -7.51 7.24 -6.83
CA LEU A 54 -6.39 7.20 -7.76
C LEU A 54 -6.89 7.13 -9.21
N GLY A 55 -7.89 6.29 -9.49
CA GLY A 55 -8.52 6.21 -10.81
C GLY A 55 -9.17 7.52 -11.25
N LEU A 56 -9.79 8.26 -10.32
CA LEU A 56 -10.38 9.58 -10.57
C LEU A 56 -9.31 10.63 -10.85
N PHE A 57 -8.27 10.72 -10.02
CA PHE A 57 -7.19 11.71 -10.15
C PHE A 57 -6.35 11.50 -11.40
N THR A 58 -6.12 10.24 -11.79
CA THR A 58 -5.42 9.88 -13.04
C THR A 58 -6.34 9.89 -14.26
N ARG A 59 -7.59 10.35 -14.11
CA ARG A 59 -8.60 10.49 -15.17
C ARG A 59 -8.97 9.19 -15.90
N GLN A 60 -8.81 8.05 -15.23
CA GLN A 60 -9.13 6.71 -15.75
C GLN A 60 -10.61 6.35 -15.56
N ARG A 61 -11.52 7.25 -15.94
CA ARG A 61 -12.97 7.15 -15.65
C ARG A 61 -13.61 5.86 -16.19
N GLY A 62 -13.14 5.36 -17.33
CA GLY A 62 -13.65 4.11 -17.94
C GLY A 62 -13.23 2.82 -17.22
N SER A 63 -12.36 2.90 -16.22
CA SER A 63 -11.87 1.74 -15.46
C SER A 63 -11.93 1.94 -13.95
N LEU A 64 -12.73 2.89 -13.44
CA LEU A 64 -12.85 3.16 -12.00
C LEU A 64 -13.22 1.93 -11.19
N SER A 65 -14.12 1.10 -11.70
CA SER A 65 -14.50 -0.16 -11.04
C SER A 65 -13.30 -1.10 -10.89
N LYS A 66 -12.43 -1.19 -11.89
CA LYS A 66 -11.20 -2.00 -11.82
C LYS A 66 -10.21 -1.45 -10.81
N PHE A 67 -10.09 -0.13 -10.72
CA PHE A 67 -9.24 0.53 -9.74
C PHE A 67 -9.74 0.28 -8.31
N ALA A 68 -11.05 0.42 -8.09
CA ALA A 68 -11.67 0.12 -6.79
C ALA A 68 -11.54 -1.37 -6.43
N MET A 69 -11.80 -2.28 -7.37
CA MET A 69 -11.63 -3.73 -7.14
C MET A 69 -10.16 -4.10 -6.89
N GLY A 70 -9.24 -3.55 -7.69
CA GLY A 70 -7.81 -3.81 -7.55
C GLY A 70 -7.29 -3.37 -6.20
N GLY A 71 -7.74 -2.21 -5.71
CA GLY A 71 -7.40 -1.75 -4.38
C GLY A 71 -8.09 -2.54 -3.27
N GLY A 72 -9.42 -2.68 -3.35
CA GLY A 72 -10.26 -3.29 -2.32
C GLY A 72 -10.01 -4.77 -2.10
N PHE A 73 -9.71 -5.54 -3.15
CA PHE A 73 -9.26 -6.93 -3.02
C PHE A 73 -7.75 -7.04 -2.85
N GLY A 74 -6.98 -6.16 -3.51
CA GLY A 74 -5.51 -6.24 -3.48
C GLY A 74 -4.96 -6.04 -2.08
N MET A 75 -5.50 -5.09 -1.31
CA MET A 75 -5.00 -4.76 0.03
C MET A 75 -5.19 -5.91 1.05
N PRO A 76 -6.40 -6.48 1.25
CA PRO A 76 -6.57 -7.62 2.15
C PRO A 76 -5.84 -8.88 1.68
N ILE A 77 -5.80 -9.17 0.38
CA ILE A 77 -5.06 -10.33 -0.13
C ILE A 77 -3.55 -10.15 0.09
N ALA A 78 -3.01 -8.96 -0.16
CA ALA A 78 -1.61 -8.66 0.13
C ALA A 78 -1.31 -8.80 1.63
N LEU A 79 -2.25 -8.41 2.50
CA LEU A 79 -2.12 -8.61 3.94
C LEU A 79 -1.96 -10.10 4.26
N PHE A 80 -2.92 -10.93 3.82
CA PHE A 80 -2.88 -12.37 4.07
C PHE A 80 -1.64 -13.04 3.50
N LEU A 81 -1.21 -12.68 2.28
CA LEU A 81 -0.01 -13.25 1.65
C LEU A 81 1.26 -12.88 2.42
N THR A 82 1.40 -11.62 2.83
CA THR A 82 2.55 -11.17 3.62
C THR A 82 2.62 -11.89 4.96
N PHE A 83 1.50 -11.95 5.71
CA PHE A 83 1.47 -12.67 6.99
C PHE A 83 1.72 -14.16 6.82
N ALA A 84 1.07 -14.82 5.86
CA ALA A 84 1.29 -16.24 5.59
C ALA A 84 2.76 -16.54 5.24
N LEU A 85 3.43 -15.66 4.51
CA LEU A 85 4.85 -15.81 4.18
C LEU A 85 5.75 -15.52 5.37
N LEU A 86 5.52 -14.45 6.12
CA LEU A 86 6.39 -14.09 7.24
C LEU A 86 6.18 -14.99 8.45
N GLU A 87 4.95 -15.35 8.80
CA GLU A 87 4.69 -16.32 9.88
C GLU A 87 5.06 -17.73 9.44
N GLY A 88 4.68 -18.12 8.21
CA GLY A 88 4.96 -19.45 7.67
C GLY A 88 6.45 -19.72 7.43
N LEU A 89 7.12 -18.90 6.62
CA LEU A 89 8.56 -19.04 6.36
C LEU A 89 9.40 -18.54 7.52
N GLY A 90 8.95 -17.53 8.26
CA GLY A 90 9.69 -17.03 9.43
C GLY A 90 9.77 -18.07 10.54
N SER A 91 8.71 -18.87 10.74
CA SER A 91 8.77 -20.02 11.67
C SER A 91 9.77 -21.11 11.25
N LEU A 92 10.09 -21.20 9.95
CA LEU A 92 11.05 -22.18 9.40
C LEU A 92 12.49 -21.66 9.36
N ILE A 93 12.70 -20.35 9.19
CA ILE A 93 14.02 -19.73 8.99
C ILE A 93 14.54 -19.03 10.27
N PHE A 94 13.67 -18.37 11.04
CA PHE A 94 14.04 -17.56 12.21
C PHE A 94 13.70 -18.25 13.54
N ARG A 95 13.95 -19.56 13.61
CA ARG A 95 13.81 -20.36 14.83
C ARG A 95 15.01 -20.10 15.75
N SER A 96 15.16 -18.88 16.28
CA SER A 96 16.26 -18.57 17.20
C SER A 96 15.93 -17.42 18.16
N ASP A 97 16.14 -17.71 19.45
CA ASP A 97 15.98 -16.97 20.71
C ASP A 97 16.58 -15.53 20.81
N ALA A 98 16.54 -14.71 19.76
CA ALA A 98 17.07 -13.33 19.75
C ALA A 98 15.94 -12.30 19.54
N SER A 99 15.21 -12.01 20.61
CA SER A 99 13.89 -11.34 20.56
C SER A 99 13.86 -9.83 20.28
N VAL A 100 15.00 -9.15 20.05
CA VAL A 100 15.02 -7.67 19.99
C VAL A 100 15.52 -7.09 18.65
N SER A 101 16.32 -7.81 17.86
CA SER A 101 16.77 -7.36 16.53
C SER A 101 15.99 -7.97 15.37
N ILE A 102 15.17 -8.99 15.63
CA ILE A 102 14.36 -9.69 14.63
C ILE A 102 13.07 -8.91 14.31
N SER A 103 12.52 -8.12 15.25
CA SER A 103 11.26 -7.40 15.05
C SER A 103 11.37 -6.29 13.98
N THR A 104 12.37 -5.41 14.08
CA THR A 104 12.57 -4.31 13.12
C THR A 104 12.78 -4.81 11.70
N VAL A 105 13.59 -5.86 11.51
CA VAL A 105 13.84 -6.45 10.19
C VAL A 105 12.56 -7.10 9.66
N SER A 106 11.80 -7.79 10.52
CA SER A 106 10.52 -8.39 10.17
C SER A 106 9.51 -7.32 9.71
N ASP A 107 9.41 -6.19 10.40
CA ASP A 107 8.51 -5.09 10.04
C ASP A 107 8.87 -4.46 8.68
N ILE A 108 10.16 -4.22 8.44
CA ILE A 108 10.65 -3.70 7.16
C ILE A 108 10.28 -4.67 6.02
N LEU A 109 10.53 -5.96 6.21
CA LEU A 109 10.20 -6.98 5.21
C LEU A 109 8.69 -7.10 4.99
N ALA A 110 7.89 -7.00 6.05
CA ALA A 110 6.43 -7.04 5.96
C ALA A 110 5.92 -5.93 5.05
N ILE A 111 6.38 -4.71 5.25
CA ILE A 111 5.92 -3.55 4.46
C ILE A 111 6.37 -3.65 3.00
N ILE A 112 7.60 -4.11 2.74
CA ILE A 112 8.10 -4.32 1.38
C ILE A 112 7.30 -5.40 0.65
N LEU A 113 7.10 -6.56 1.28
CA LEU A 113 6.34 -7.67 0.69
C LEU A 113 4.89 -7.29 0.47
N PHE A 114 4.27 -6.60 1.44
CA PHE A 114 2.93 -6.08 1.32
C PHE A 114 2.79 -5.13 0.13
N GLY A 115 3.71 -4.16 -0.01
CA GLY A 115 3.74 -3.25 -1.15
C GLY A 115 3.90 -3.97 -2.49
N ALA A 116 4.78 -4.98 -2.54
CA ALA A 116 5.01 -5.78 -3.73
C ALA A 116 3.79 -6.62 -4.14
N PHE A 117 3.14 -7.33 -3.19
CA PHE A 117 1.94 -8.12 -3.46
C PHE A 117 0.76 -7.25 -3.82
N PHE A 118 0.56 -6.13 -3.11
CA PHE A 118 -0.48 -5.17 -3.45
C PHE A 118 -0.28 -4.66 -4.88
N GLY A 119 0.93 -4.20 -5.21
CA GLY A 119 1.27 -3.74 -6.54
C GLY A 119 0.99 -4.81 -7.60
N LEU A 120 1.45 -6.04 -7.38
CA LEU A 120 1.21 -7.17 -8.27
C LEU A 120 -0.28 -7.37 -8.56
N ILE A 121 -1.10 -7.48 -7.50
CA ILE A 121 -2.54 -7.74 -7.62
C ILE A 121 -3.23 -6.56 -8.30
N PHE A 122 -2.95 -5.34 -7.85
CA PHE A 122 -3.51 -4.13 -8.39
C PHE A 122 -3.21 -3.98 -9.89
N GLY A 123 -1.94 -4.17 -10.28
CA GLY A 123 -1.51 -4.12 -11.68
C GLY A 123 -2.22 -5.16 -12.55
N ILE A 124 -2.39 -6.39 -12.06
CA ILE A 124 -3.11 -7.46 -12.76
C ILE A 124 -4.58 -7.10 -12.95
N VAL A 125 -5.26 -6.63 -11.90
CA VAL A 125 -6.70 -6.32 -11.96
C VAL A 125 -6.97 -5.12 -12.87
N VAL A 126 -6.15 -4.08 -12.79
CA VAL A 126 -6.39 -2.83 -13.54
C VAL A 126 -5.95 -2.93 -15.00
N TYR A 127 -4.74 -3.47 -15.23
CA TYR A 127 -4.06 -3.42 -16.53
C TYR A 127 -3.72 -4.80 -17.13
N GLY A 128 -3.95 -5.88 -16.39
CA GLY A 128 -3.69 -7.25 -16.82
C GLY A 128 -2.24 -7.70 -16.56
N LYS A 129 -1.97 -8.98 -16.86
CA LYS A 129 -0.70 -9.67 -16.55
C LYS A 129 0.56 -8.95 -17.04
N LYS A 130 0.48 -8.19 -18.14
CA LYS A 130 1.64 -7.45 -18.68
C LYS A 130 2.10 -6.30 -17.79
N ALA A 131 1.23 -5.77 -16.92
CA ALA A 131 1.57 -4.70 -15.98
C ALA A 131 2.10 -5.21 -14.63
N ALA A 132 1.92 -6.52 -14.35
CA ALA A 132 2.25 -7.16 -13.08
C ALA A 132 3.65 -6.81 -12.57
N GLY A 133 4.67 -6.96 -13.42
CA GLY A 133 6.06 -6.70 -13.06
C GLY A 133 6.33 -5.23 -12.71
N THR A 134 5.78 -4.29 -13.49
CA THR A 134 5.96 -2.85 -13.21
C THR A 134 5.38 -2.48 -11.85
N PHE A 135 4.16 -2.92 -11.55
CA PHE A 135 3.52 -2.58 -10.29
C PHE A 135 4.12 -3.32 -9.08
N LEU A 136 4.59 -4.56 -9.26
CA LEU A 136 5.33 -5.28 -8.23
C LEU A 136 6.60 -4.50 -7.84
N LEU A 137 7.36 -4.02 -8.82
CA LEU A 137 8.59 -3.27 -8.58
C LEU A 137 8.30 -1.91 -7.94
N THR A 138 7.36 -1.13 -8.46
CA THR A 138 7.05 0.19 -7.88
C THR A 138 6.46 0.07 -6.49
N GLY A 139 5.59 -0.91 -6.25
CA GLY A 139 5.02 -1.19 -4.94
C GLY A 139 6.07 -1.60 -3.91
N GLY A 140 6.95 -2.54 -4.24
CA GLY A 140 8.00 -3.00 -3.33
C GLY A 140 9.07 -1.93 -3.05
N LEU A 141 9.57 -1.24 -4.09
CA LEU A 141 10.64 -0.25 -3.94
C LEU A 141 10.19 0.98 -3.15
N LEU A 142 8.98 1.50 -3.42
CA LEU A 142 8.47 2.66 -2.69
C LEU A 142 8.03 2.31 -1.27
N ALA A 143 7.86 1.03 -0.94
CA ALA A 143 7.60 0.58 0.42
C ALA A 143 8.85 0.52 1.31
N ILE A 144 10.07 0.44 0.74
CA ILE A 144 11.34 0.40 1.51
C ILE A 144 11.47 1.56 2.52
N PRO A 145 11.35 2.85 2.13
CA PRO A 145 11.51 3.94 3.08
C PRO A 145 10.46 3.93 4.19
N PHE A 146 9.24 3.47 3.91
CA PHE A 146 8.18 3.33 4.92
C PHE A 146 8.42 2.13 5.84
N GLY A 147 8.97 1.04 5.31
CA GLY A 147 9.41 -0.10 6.11
C GLY A 147 10.48 0.30 7.11
N ILE A 148 11.50 1.02 6.66
CA ILE A 148 12.56 1.55 7.53
C ILE A 148 11.98 2.50 8.58
N PHE A 149 11.10 3.41 8.15
CA PHE A 149 10.43 4.34 9.07
C PHE A 149 9.67 3.58 10.16
N VAL A 150 8.79 2.65 9.81
CA VAL A 150 8.02 1.85 10.79
C VAL A 150 8.93 1.01 11.68
N GLY A 151 9.95 0.36 11.11
CA GLY A 151 10.88 -0.46 11.90
C GLY A 151 11.65 0.36 12.96
N LEU A 152 12.06 1.59 12.62
CA LEU A 152 12.69 2.51 13.57
C LEU A 152 11.71 3.01 14.64
N MET A 153 10.45 3.23 14.25
CA MET A 153 9.38 3.64 15.15
C MET A 153 9.06 2.57 16.19
N ASN A 154 8.85 1.33 15.75
CA ASN A 154 8.57 0.20 16.64
C ASN A 154 9.76 -0.14 17.54
N ALA A 155 11.00 0.20 17.13
CA ALA A 155 12.19 0.00 17.95
C ALA A 155 12.35 1.05 19.07
N ASN A 156 11.61 2.17 19.03
CA ASN A 156 11.74 3.27 19.99
C ASN A 156 10.37 3.75 20.47
N GLU A 157 9.89 3.21 21.58
CA GLU A 157 8.59 3.53 22.18
C GLU A 157 8.38 5.03 22.44
N GLY A 158 9.43 5.78 22.79
CA GLY A 158 9.35 7.23 23.02
C GLY A 158 9.10 8.01 21.74
N MET A 159 9.76 7.60 20.65
CA MET A 159 9.55 8.16 19.32
C MET A 159 8.15 7.79 18.81
N GLN A 160 7.75 6.53 18.98
CA GLN A 160 6.42 6.03 18.64
C GLN A 160 5.31 6.89 19.25
N LYS A 161 5.32 7.06 20.57
CA LYS A 161 4.31 7.86 21.27
C LYS A 161 4.30 9.31 20.81
N SER A 162 5.47 9.92 20.62
CA SER A 162 5.58 11.32 20.20
C SER A 162 4.97 11.55 18.81
N ILE A 163 5.22 10.63 17.86
CA ILE A 163 4.66 10.74 16.50
C ILE A 163 3.19 10.36 16.49
N GLU A 164 2.78 9.35 17.25
CA GLU A 164 1.37 9.03 17.43
C GLU A 164 0.62 10.24 17.99
N GLU A 165 1.11 10.94 19.01
CA GLU A 165 0.45 12.15 19.52
C GLU A 165 0.34 13.29 18.49
N VAL A 166 1.30 13.42 17.57
CA VAL A 166 1.29 14.45 16.52
C VAL A 166 0.40 14.09 15.34
N ILE A 167 0.45 12.82 14.91
CA ILE A 167 -0.23 12.34 13.70
C ILE A 167 -1.64 11.85 14.04
N SER A 168 -1.77 11.07 15.11
CA SER A 168 -3.06 10.66 15.60
C SER A 168 -3.75 11.87 16.22
N LEU A 169 -4.85 12.30 15.61
CA LEU A 169 -5.78 13.24 16.21
C LEU A 169 -6.42 12.58 17.47
N GLY A 170 -5.64 12.43 18.55
CA GLY A 170 -6.05 11.81 19.80
C GLY A 170 -6.11 10.27 19.82
N GLY A 171 -5.14 9.57 19.23
CA GLY A 171 -5.00 8.10 19.33
C GLY A 171 -5.78 7.29 18.29
N ILE A 172 -6.33 7.94 17.26
CA ILE A 172 -7.25 7.32 16.29
C ILE A 172 -6.51 6.64 15.11
N ILE A 173 -5.24 6.97 14.88
CA ILE A 173 -4.50 6.53 13.68
C ILE A 173 -3.48 5.47 14.06
N ASP A 174 -3.65 4.27 13.51
CA ASP A 174 -2.61 3.25 13.51
C ASP A 174 -1.50 3.64 12.51
N LEU A 175 -0.31 3.90 13.04
CA LEU A 175 0.82 4.39 12.27
C LEU A 175 1.32 3.37 11.24
N ASN A 176 1.30 2.08 11.56
CA ASN A 176 1.78 1.01 10.69
C ASN A 176 0.84 0.84 9.50
N PHE A 177 -0.46 0.79 9.76
CA PHE A 177 -1.49 0.78 8.73
C PHE A 177 -1.38 2.01 7.82
N PHE A 178 -1.21 3.19 8.42
CA PHE A 178 -1.13 4.44 7.69
C PHE A 178 0.12 4.52 6.81
N ALA A 179 1.29 4.13 7.33
CA ALA A 179 2.54 4.05 6.58
C ALA A 179 2.42 3.08 5.39
N MET A 180 1.80 1.92 5.61
CA MET A 180 1.51 0.97 4.53
C MET A 180 0.60 1.58 3.46
N ALA A 181 -0.47 2.28 3.85
CA ALA A 181 -1.38 2.94 2.92
C ALA A 181 -0.65 3.98 2.04
N LEU A 182 0.21 4.81 2.63
CA LEU A 182 0.99 5.80 1.88
C LEU A 182 1.99 5.15 0.92
N ALA A 183 2.69 4.10 1.37
CA ALA A 183 3.61 3.34 0.55
C ALA A 183 2.94 2.77 -0.71
N ILE A 184 1.79 2.08 -0.53
CA ILE A 184 1.05 1.50 -1.66
C ILE A 184 0.47 2.57 -2.57
N GLY A 185 0.05 3.73 -2.04
CA GLY A 185 -0.44 4.84 -2.85
C GLY A 185 0.63 5.39 -3.78
N LEU A 186 1.82 5.65 -3.24
CA LEU A 186 2.98 6.05 -4.03
C LEU A 186 3.34 4.97 -5.09
N GLY A 187 3.41 3.70 -4.66
CA GLY A 187 3.67 2.52 -5.50
C GLY A 187 2.72 2.40 -6.70
N ALA A 188 1.42 2.43 -6.43
CA ALA A 188 0.38 2.31 -7.43
C ALA A 188 0.32 3.53 -8.35
N GLY A 189 0.46 4.74 -7.79
CA GLY A 189 0.51 5.98 -8.55
C GLY A 189 1.66 6.00 -9.55
N LEU A 190 2.88 5.65 -9.09
CA LEU A 190 4.04 5.56 -9.98
C LEU A 190 3.85 4.46 -11.03
N GLY A 191 3.33 3.29 -10.64
CA GLY A 191 3.03 2.19 -11.55
C GLY A 191 2.08 2.59 -12.67
N VAL A 192 1.01 3.33 -12.35
CA VAL A 192 0.06 3.88 -13.34
C VAL A 192 0.77 4.78 -14.35
N GLY A 193 1.58 5.72 -13.87
CA GLY A 193 2.25 6.68 -14.76
C GLY A 193 3.35 6.05 -15.62
N LEU A 194 4.13 5.11 -15.07
CA LEU A 194 5.12 4.35 -15.84
C LEU A 194 4.47 3.47 -16.90
N TYR A 195 3.37 2.78 -16.56
CA TYR A 195 2.65 1.94 -17.50
C TYR A 195 1.98 2.75 -18.63
N ALA A 196 1.41 3.91 -18.29
CA ALA A 196 0.88 4.84 -19.30
C ALA A 196 1.98 5.36 -20.24
N SER A 197 3.17 5.61 -19.70
CA SER A 197 4.30 6.12 -20.49
C SER A 197 4.90 5.06 -21.43
N SER A 198 4.94 3.79 -21.02
CA SER A 198 5.45 2.70 -21.86
C SER A 198 4.52 2.34 -23.02
N LYS A 199 3.20 2.53 -22.86
CA LYS A 199 2.18 2.32 -23.90
C LYS A 199 2.09 3.43 -24.95
N SER A 200 2.68 4.60 -24.67
CA SER A 200 2.65 5.76 -25.56
C SER A 200 3.84 5.82 -26.53
N LYS A 201 4.77 4.86 -26.45
CA LYS A 201 5.86 4.66 -27.42
C LYS A 201 5.48 3.53 -28.36
#